data_AF-A0A820S274-F1
#
_entry.id   AF-A0A820S274-F1
#
_cell.length_a   1.000
_cell.length_b   1.000
_cell.length_c   1.000
_cell.angle_alpha   90.00
_cell.angle_beta   90.00
_cell.angle_gamma   90.00
#
_symmetry.space_group_name_H-M   'P 1'
#
loop_
_entity.id
_entity.type
_entity.pdbx_description
1 polymer ?
#
loop_
_entity_poly.entity_id
_entity_poly.type
_entity_poly.pdbx_seq_one_letter_code
_entity_poly.pdbx_strand_id
1 'polypeptide(L)'
;MPAGQTPVTVTVVAHNDLVDAVQPGDRVQVTGIFRSVPVRMNPKTRNVRSVYRTFIDVIHFRRQKSFSTAGGSEQQGTNDDEESR
;
A
#
# COMPACT_ATOMS: atom_id res chain seq x y z
N MET A 1 -2.84 15.10 -10.20
CA MET A 1 -4.20 15.53 -9.81
C MET A 1 -4.56 16.80 -10.55
N PRO A 2 -5.81 17.00 -10.99
CA PRO A 2 -6.28 18.28 -11.51
C PRO A 2 -6.15 19.38 -10.45
N ALA A 3 -5.91 20.62 -10.89
CA ALA A 3 -5.79 21.76 -9.98
C ALA A 3 -7.09 21.97 -9.18
N GLY A 4 -6.95 22.20 -7.87
CA GLY A 4 -8.08 22.50 -6.97
C GLY A 4 -8.81 21.29 -6.37
N GLN A 5 -8.39 20.05 -6.65
CA GLN A 5 -8.99 18.84 -6.05
C GLN A 5 -8.11 18.28 -4.92
N THR A 6 -8.76 17.79 -3.86
CA THR A 6 -8.08 17.06 -2.78
C THR A 6 -7.62 15.68 -3.29
N PRO A 7 -6.41 15.22 -2.92
CA PRO A 7 -5.94 13.88 -3.25
C PRO A 7 -6.92 12.78 -2.80
N VAL A 8 -7.14 11.78 -3.65
CA VAL A 8 -7.97 10.61 -3.34
C VAL A 8 -7.16 9.64 -2.49
N THR A 9 -7.78 9.07 -1.47
CA THR A 9 -7.20 8.01 -0.66
C THR A 9 -7.57 6.65 -1.21
N VAL A 10 -6.62 5.71 -1.17
CA VAL A 10 -6.82 4.32 -1.57
C VAL A 10 -6.56 3.43 -0.36
N THR A 11 -7.45 2.47 -0.10
CA THR A 11 -7.20 1.47 0.95
C THR A 11 -6.21 0.43 0.43
N VAL A 12 -5.18 0.19 1.23
CA VAL A 12 -4.12 -0.77 0.96
C VAL A 12 -4.09 -1.77 2.12
N VAL A 13 -3.99 -3.06 1.81
CA VAL A 13 -3.93 -4.14 2.80
C VAL A 13 -2.63 -4.90 2.61
N ALA A 14 -1.83 -4.99 3.67
CA ALA A 14 -0.61 -5.77 3.71
C ALA A 14 -0.86 -7.10 4.44
N HIS A 15 -0.13 -8.13 4.02
CA HIS A 15 -0.20 -9.46 4.61
C HIS A 15 1.21 -9.97 4.97
N ASN A 16 1.27 -10.87 5.95
CA ASN A 16 2.49 -11.56 6.39
C ASN A 16 3.62 -10.57 6.74
N ASP A 17 4.80 -10.74 6.13
CA ASP A 17 6.03 -10.02 6.46
C ASP A 17 6.02 -8.54 6.04
N LEU A 18 5.01 -8.11 5.27
CA LEU A 18 4.82 -6.71 4.88
C LEU A 18 4.06 -5.88 5.92
N VAL A 19 3.54 -6.52 6.97
CA VAL A 19 2.91 -5.83 8.09
C VAL A 19 3.97 -4.98 8.81
N ASP A 20 3.63 -3.73 9.14
CA ASP A 20 4.51 -2.74 9.76
C ASP A 20 5.76 -2.31 8.95
N ALA A 21 5.84 -2.69 7.66
CA ALA A 21 6.97 -2.32 6.79
C ALA A 21 7.06 -0.82 6.44
N VAL A 22 5.98 -0.05 6.68
CA VAL A 22 5.87 1.38 6.35
C VAL A 22 5.39 2.18 7.55
N GLN A 23 5.91 3.40 7.71
CA GLN A 23 5.50 4.31 8.77
C GLN A 23 4.66 5.48 8.22
N PRO A 24 3.85 6.12 9.08
CA PRO A 24 3.13 7.33 8.70
C PRO A 24 4.08 8.41 8.19
N GLY A 25 3.80 8.95 7.00
CA GLY A 25 4.62 9.99 6.37
C GLY A 25 5.60 9.47 5.31
N ASP A 26 5.78 8.15 5.21
CA ASP A 26 6.64 7.56 4.19
C ASP A 26 6.12 7.81 2.76
N ARG A 27 7.06 8.08 1.85
CA ARG A 27 6.80 8.12 0.41
C ARG A 27 7.18 6.78 -0.20
N VAL A 28 6.17 5.98 -0.50
CA VAL A 28 6.35 4.64 -1.05
C VAL A 28 5.63 4.47 -2.38
N GLN A 29 6.24 3.71 -3.27
CA GLN A 29 5.57 3.12 -4.41
C GLN A 29 5.04 1.75 -3.99
N VAL A 30 3.74 1.54 -4.16
CA VAL A 30 3.04 0.31 -3.80
C VAL A 30 2.80 -0.50 -5.07
N THR A 31 3.14 -1.79 -5.04
CA THR A 31 2.80 -2.76 -6.09
C THR A 31 1.92 -3.84 -5.50
N GLY A 32 0.83 -4.16 -6.18
CA GLY A 32 -0.17 -5.06 -5.65
C GLY A 32 -1.28 -5.42 -6.63
N ILE A 33 -2.19 -6.27 -6.17
CA ILE A 33 -3.35 -6.74 -6.91
C ILE A 33 -4.53 -5.83 -6.61
N PHE A 34 -5.19 -5.31 -7.64
CA PHE A 34 -6.43 -4.54 -7.48
C PHE A 34 -7.59 -5.50 -7.21
N ARG A 35 -8.07 -5.53 -5.96
CA ARG A 35 -9.14 -6.43 -5.52
C ARG A 35 -10.44 -5.66 -5.29
N SER A 36 -11.55 -6.35 -5.51
CA SER A 36 -12.90 -5.87 -5.22
C SER A 36 -13.66 -6.89 -4.38
N VAL A 37 -14.41 -6.40 -3.38
CA VAL A 37 -15.21 -7.25 -2.47
C VAL A 37 -16.63 -6.68 -2.39
N PRO A 38 -17.67 -7.53 -2.47
CA PRO A 38 -19.05 -7.08 -2.34
C PRO A 38 -19.33 -6.59 -0.92
N VAL A 39 -20.03 -5.48 -0.80
CA VAL A 39 -20.43 -4.92 0.50
C VAL A 39 -21.88 -5.28 0.77
N ARG A 40 -22.14 -5.93 1.90
CA ARG A 40 -23.50 -6.18 2.39
C ARG A 40 -24.08 -4.88 2.95
N MET A 41 -25.27 -4.49 2.50
CA MET A 41 -25.95 -3.30 3.05
C MET A 41 -26.45 -3.52 4.47
N ASN A 42 -26.95 -4.73 4.75
CA ASN A 42 -27.37 -5.13 6.08
C ASN A 42 -26.73 -6.48 6.41
N PRO A 43 -25.96 -6.63 7.50
CA PRO A 43 -25.30 -7.88 7.84
C PRO A 43 -26.28 -9.05 8.07
N LYS A 44 -27.55 -8.75 8.43
CA LYS A 44 -28.59 -9.75 8.66
C LYS A 44 -29.21 -10.30 7.36
N THR A 45 -29.05 -9.63 6.23
CA THR A 45 -29.61 -10.07 4.94
C THR A 45 -28.50 -10.41 3.95
N ARG A 46 -28.78 -11.31 3.00
CA ARG A 46 -27.79 -11.74 2.00
C ARG A 46 -27.68 -10.80 0.79
N ASN A 47 -28.40 -9.68 0.79
CA ASN A 47 -28.39 -8.73 -0.31
C ASN A 47 -27.08 -7.92 -0.31
N VAL A 48 -26.44 -7.81 -1.48
CA VAL A 48 -25.15 -7.12 -1.69
C VAL A 48 -25.34 -5.91 -2.59
N ARG A 49 -24.56 -4.85 -2.35
CA ARG A 49 -24.55 -3.65 -3.18
C ARG A 49 -23.91 -3.94 -4.53
N SER A 50 -24.48 -3.40 -5.62
CA SER A 50 -23.91 -3.52 -6.97
C SER A 50 -22.56 -2.80 -7.13
N VAL A 51 -22.29 -1.81 -6.28
CA VAL A 51 -20.99 -1.10 -6.22
C VAL A 51 -20.11 -1.78 -5.18
N TYR A 52 -18.99 -2.32 -5.64
CA TYR A 52 -18.05 -3.07 -4.82
C TYR A 52 -17.07 -2.12 -4.13
N ARG A 53 -16.59 -2.52 -2.96
CA ARG A 53 -15.46 -1.85 -2.32
C ARG A 53 -14.18 -2.37 -2.93
N THR A 54 -13.30 -1.47 -3.34
CA THR A 54 -11.99 -1.81 -3.91
C THR A 54 -10.87 -1.50 -2.92
N PHE A 55 -9.82 -2.30 -2.96
CA PHE A 55 -8.58 -2.07 -2.22
C PHE A 55 -7.42 -2.73 -2.97
N ILE A 56 -6.21 -2.31 -2.65
CA ILE A 56 -4.98 -2.91 -3.19
C ILE A 56 -4.44 -3.91 -2.17
N ASP A 57 -4.27 -5.14 -2.61
CA ASP A 57 -3.56 -6.18 -1.87
C ASP A 57 -2.07 -6.10 -2.21
N VAL A 58 -1.22 -5.81 -1.21
CA VAL A 58 0.18 -5.47 -1.45
C VAL A 58 1.03 -6.72 -1.65
N ILE A 59 1.85 -6.66 -2.70
CA ILE A 59 2.92 -7.64 -2.96
C ILE A 59 4.29 -7.05 -2.61
N HIS A 60 4.48 -5.74 -2.83
CA HIS A 60 5.78 -5.10 -2.60
C HIS A 60 5.65 -3.60 -2.31
N PHE A 61 6.49 -3.13 -1.38
CA PHE A 61 6.70 -1.70 -1.10
C PHE A 61 8.10 -1.27 -1.55
N ARG A 62 8.17 -0.23 -2.36
CA ARG A 62 9.43 0.42 -2.73
C ARG A 62 9.50 1.81 -2.14
N ARG A 63 10.46 2.07 -1.25
CA ARG A 63 10.68 3.41 -0.71
C ARG A 63 11.23 4.33 -1.78
N GLN A 64 10.63 5.51 -1.93
CA GLN A 64 11.21 6.54 -2.79
C GLN A 64 12.38 7.20 -2.05
N LYS A 65 13.57 7.17 -2.65
CA LYS A 65 14.69 7.98 -2.18
C LYS A 65 14.29 9.45 -2.33
N SER A 66 14.32 10.20 -1.24
CA SER A 66 14.32 11.64 -1.30
C SER A 66 15.50 12.10 -2.14
N PHE A 67 15.25 12.96 -3.12
CA PHE A 67 16.31 13.72 -3.79
C PHE A 67 16.94 14.67 -2.77
N SER A 68 17.84 14.15 -1.93
CA SER A 68 18.76 14.94 -1.14
C SER A 68 19.98 15.23 -2.01
N THR A 69 20.00 16.43 -2.60
CA THR A 69 21.27 17.05 -2.94
C THR A 69 22.06 17.21 -1.65
N ALA A 70 23.26 16.61 -1.63
CA ALA A 70 24.34 16.72 -0.63
C ALA A 70 24.22 15.96 0.71
N GLY A 71 25.04 14.90 0.82
CA GLY A 71 25.96 14.64 1.95
C GLY A 71 25.42 14.02 3.24
N GLY A 72 25.82 12.76 3.52
CA GLY A 72 26.00 12.25 4.89
C GLY A 72 25.21 10.99 5.30
N SER A 73 25.90 9.84 5.29
CA SER A 73 25.74 8.61 6.10
C SER A 73 24.34 8.03 6.44
N GLU A 74 24.12 6.83 5.88
CA GLU A 74 23.56 5.60 6.47
C GLU A 74 22.19 5.62 7.18
N GLN A 75 21.23 4.92 6.57
CA GLN A 75 20.75 3.69 7.17
C GLN A 75 20.34 2.65 6.12
N GLN A 76 20.91 1.47 6.33
CA GLN A 76 20.92 0.25 5.55
C GLN A 76 19.66 -0.59 5.83
N GLY A 77 19.28 -1.38 4.84
CA GLY A 77 18.18 -2.34 4.93
C GLY A 77 18.08 -3.10 3.61
N THR A 78 19.21 -3.68 3.20
CA THR A 78 19.26 -4.74 2.19
C THR A 78 18.55 -5.95 2.80
N ASN A 79 17.36 -6.27 2.32
CA ASN A 79 16.73 -7.56 2.54
C ASN A 79 16.72 -8.32 1.21
N ASP A 80 17.90 -8.55 0.63
CA ASP A 80 18.07 -9.26 -0.64
C ASP A 80 18.95 -10.54 -0.50
N ASP A 81 19.26 -11.03 0.70
CA ASP A 81 20.19 -12.18 0.88
C ASP A 81 19.68 -13.30 1.82
N GLU A 82 18.43 -13.75 1.67
CA GLU A 82 17.98 -14.98 2.35
C GLU A 82 17.25 -15.98 1.44
N GLU A 83 17.71 -16.11 0.19
CA GLU A 83 17.36 -17.24 -0.68
C GLU A 83 18.63 -17.90 -1.26
N SER A 84 19.43 -18.50 -0.38
CA SER A 84 20.39 -19.55 -0.76
C SER A 84 20.74 -20.45 0.43
N ARG A 85 19.81 -21.35 0.77
CA ARG A 85 20.09 -22.69 1.32
C ARG A 85 18.88 -23.60 1.15
#